data_AF-A0AAW9QT14-F1
#
_entry.id   AF-A0AAW9QT14-F1
#
_cell.length_a   1.000
_cell.length_b   1.000
_cell.length_c   1.000
_cell.angle_alpha   90.00
_cell.angle_beta   90.00
_cell.angle_gamma   90.00
#
_symmetry.space_group_name_H-M   'P 1'
#
loop_
_entity.id
_entity.type
_entity.pdbx_description
1 polymer ?
#
loop_
_entity_poly.entity_id
_entity_poly.type
_entity_poly.pdbx_seq_one_letter_code
_entity_poly.pdbx_strand_id
1 'polypeptide(L)' 'MMKESVIYQDILEKEERKGELKLVMMQLNSRFPRLEERLINRIQTFSLRELEELAIFLLDFQDVSDLDAWLGYPEES' A
#
# COMPACT_ATOMS: atom_id res chain seq x y z
N MET A 1 16.44 -4.24 31.14
CA MET A 1 15.96 -3.03 30.44
C MET A 1 15.98 -3.27 28.93
N MET A 2 15.11 -4.15 28.41
CA MET A 2 15.12 -4.52 26.97
C MET A 2 13.70 -4.73 26.39
N LYS A 3 12.71 -5.02 27.25
CA LYS A 3 11.33 -5.29 26.81
C LYS A 3 10.54 -4.04 26.42
N GLU A 4 10.85 -2.87 27.00
CA GLU A 4 10.24 -1.60 26.58
C GLU A 4 10.74 -1.14 25.20
N SER A 5 11.96 -1.53 24.81
CA SER A 5 12.55 -1.09 23.54
C SER A 5 11.97 -1.80 22.32
N VAL A 6 11.66 -3.11 22.38
CA VAL A 6 11.07 -3.83 21.24
C VAL A 6 9.62 -3.42 21.01
N ILE A 7 8.84 -3.30 22.09
CA ILE A 7 7.44 -2.86 22.00
C ILE A 7 7.34 -1.45 21.43
N TYR A 8 8.27 -0.55 21.78
CA TYR A 8 8.29 0.81 21.23
C TYR A 8 8.62 0.83 19.73
N GLN A 9 9.58 0.01 19.28
CA GLN A 9 9.88 -0.12 17.84
C GLN A 9 8.69 -0.69 17.06
N ASP A 10 8.02 -1.72 17.60
CA ASP A 10 6.82 -2.28 16.98
C ASP A 10 5.68 -1.25 16.87
N ILE A 11 5.54 -0.35 17.85
CA ILE A 11 4.54 0.73 17.81
C ILE A 11 4.91 1.75 16.74
N LEU A 12 6.18 2.18 16.68
CA LEU A 12 6.65 3.12 15.67
C LEU A 12 6.44 2.59 14.26
N GLU A 13 6.86 1.36 13.99
CA GLU A 13 6.68 0.72 12.67
C GLU A 13 5.19 0.60 12.30
N LYS A 14 4.33 0.29 13.28
CA LYS A 14 2.88 0.23 13.04
C LYS A 14 2.28 1.59 12.71
N GLU A 15 2.72 2.65 13.38
CA GLU A 15 2.24 4.02 13.11
C GLU A 15 2.77 4.54 11.76
N GLU A 16 4.02 4.25 11.42
CA GLU A 16 4.61 4.58 10.12
C GLU A 16 3.86 3.88 8.99
N ARG A 17 3.63 2.56 9.11
CA ARG A 17 2.83 1.79 8.14
C ARG A 17 1.42 2.34 7.97
N LYS A 18 0.75 2.79 9.05
CA LYS A 18 -0.59 3.41 8.96
C LYS A 18 -0.54 4.72 8.18
N GLY A 19 0.51 5.52 8.38
CA GLY A 19 0.76 6.76 7.64
C GLY A 19 0.93 6.49 6.15
N GLU A 20 1.81 5.56 5.80
CA GLU A 20 2.07 5.18 4.40
C GLU A 20 0.82 4.57 3.74
N LEU A 21 0.11 3.67 4.42
CA LEU A 21 -1.14 3.10 3.89
C LEU A 21 -2.16 4.20 3.58
N LYS A 22 -2.31 5.18 4.48
CA LYS A 22 -3.22 6.30 4.26
C LYS A 22 -2.80 7.12 3.04
N LEU A 23 -1.50 7.40 2.89
CA LEU A 23 -0.98 8.17 1.75
C LEU A 23 -1.19 7.42 0.43
N VAL A 24 -0.84 6.14 0.37
CA VAL A 24 -1.09 5.27 -0.78
C VAL A 24 -2.57 5.24 -1.15
N MET A 25 -3.46 5.05 -0.18
CA MET A 25 -4.91 5.06 -0.42
C MET A 25 -5.42 6.41 -0.93
N MET A 26 -4.86 7.54 -0.47
CA MET A 26 -5.20 8.86 -1.00
C MET A 26 -4.75 9.03 -2.46
N GLN A 27 -3.54 8.59 -2.80
CA GLN A 27 -3.02 8.63 -4.17
C GLN A 27 -3.88 7.79 -5.11
N LEU A 28 -4.19 6.57 -4.69
CA LEU A 28 -5.05 5.63 -5.39
C LEU A 28 -6.46 6.17 -5.62
N ASN A 29 -7.10 6.73 -4.59
CA ASN A 29 -8.43 7.33 -4.74
C ASN A 29 -8.42 8.58 -5.64
N SER A 30 -7.30 9.32 -5.67
CA SER A 30 -7.13 10.48 -6.55
C SER A 30 -6.95 10.09 -8.02
N ARG A 31 -6.25 8.99 -8.30
CA ARG A 31 -5.98 8.51 -9.66
C ARG A 31 -7.10 7.62 -10.20
N PHE A 32 -7.65 6.75 -9.36
CA PHE A 32 -8.62 5.71 -9.70
C PHE A 32 -9.84 5.81 -8.77
N PRO A 33 -10.82 6.69 -9.05
CA PRO A 33 -11.94 6.98 -8.13
C PRO A 33 -12.88 5.79 -7.84
N ARG A 34 -12.77 4.69 -8.59
CA ARG A 34 -13.60 3.48 -8.47
C ARG A 34 -12.73 2.23 -8.39
N LEU A 35 -11.83 2.20 -7.41
CA LEU A 35 -11.06 1.01 -7.10
C LEU A 35 -11.96 -0.11 -6.59
N GLU A 36 -11.76 -1.30 -7.14
CA GLU A 36 -12.43 -2.50 -6.68
C GLU A 36 -11.98 -2.88 -5.26
N GLU A 37 -12.91 -3.43 -4.46
CA GLU A 37 -12.63 -3.87 -3.10
C GLU A 37 -11.49 -4.90 -3.04
N ARG A 38 -11.31 -5.73 -4.08
CA ARG A 38 -10.20 -6.71 -4.13
C ARG A 38 -8.82 -6.04 -4.10
N LEU A 39 -8.68 -4.89 -4.74
CA LEU A 39 -7.43 -4.12 -4.80
C LEU A 39 -7.17 -3.45 -3.45
N ILE A 40 -8.21 -2.82 -2.90
CA ILE A 40 -8.16 -2.17 -1.59
C ILE A 40 -7.78 -3.18 -0.50
N ASN A 41 -8.48 -4.31 -0.45
CA ASN A 41 -8.25 -5.35 0.55
C ASN A 41 -6.83 -5.93 0.45
N ARG A 42 -6.31 -6.10 -0.77
CA ARG A 42 -4.93 -6.57 -0.96
C ARG A 42 -3.91 -5.57 -0.40
N ILE A 43 -4.05 -4.29 -0.75
CA ILE A 43 -3.09 -3.24 -0.35
C ILE A 43 -3.12 -3.01 1.17
N GLN A 44 -4.27 -3.17 1.83
CA GLN A 44 -4.36 -3.10 3.30
C GLN A 44 -3.53 -4.15 4.04
N THR A 45 -3.14 -5.24 3.37
CA THR A 45 -2.29 -6.30 3.95
C THR A 45 -0.80 -6.04 3.84
N PHE A 46 -0.40 -4.96 3.15
CA PHE A 46 1.00 -4.68 2.86
C PHE A 46 1.81 -4.30 4.09
N SER A 47 3.07 -4.75 4.08
CA SER A 47 4.13 -4.25 4.93
C SER A 47 4.46 -2.78 4.60
N LEU A 48 5.19 -2.13 5.50
CA LEU A 48 5.66 -0.75 5.26
C LEU A 48 6.43 -0.64 3.94
N ARG A 49 7.37 -1.56 3.70
CA ARG A 49 8.18 -1.58 2.49
C ARG A 49 7.37 -1.74 1.21
N GLU A 50 6.38 -2.63 1.20
CA GLU A 50 5.51 -2.82 0.04
C GLU A 50 4.68 -1.56 -0.26
N LEU A 51 4.30 -0.80 0.77
CA LEU A 51 3.60 0.48 0.61
C LEU A 51 4.53 1.57 0.05
N GLU A 52 5.76 1.66 0.53
CA GLU A 52 6.78 2.59 -0.01
C GLU A 52 7.09 2.27 -1.47
N GLU A 53 7.27 0.99 -1.80
CA GLU A 53 7.50 0.55 -3.17
C GLU A 53 6.30 0.89 -4.06
N LEU A 54 5.08 0.57 -3.62
CA LEU A 54 3.86 0.91 -4.36
C LEU A 54 3.72 2.43 -4.57
N ALA A 55 4.04 3.25 -3.57
CA ALA A 55 3.96 4.71 -3.67
C ALA A 55 4.86 5.26 -4.79
N ILE A 56 6.04 4.66 -5.01
CA ILE A 56 6.95 5.03 -6.10
C ILE A 56 6.40 4.55 -7.45
N PHE A 57 6.01 3.28 -7.55
CA PHE A 57 5.50 2.71 -8.81
C PHE A 57 4.20 3.37 -9.28
N LEU A 58 3.35 3.82 -8.36
CA LEU A 58 2.11 4.54 -8.67
C LEU A 58 2.33 5.80 -9.50
N LEU A 59 3.52 6.40 -9.45
CA LEU A 59 3.85 7.57 -10.26
C LEU A 59 3.90 7.24 -11.75
N ASP A 60 4.30 6.01 -12.09
CA ASP A 60 4.49 5.53 -13.47
C ASP A 60 3.24 4.86 -14.07
N PHE A 61 2.27 4.46 -13.23
CA PHE A 61 1.03 3.83 -13.71
C PHE A 61 0.23 4.78 -14.59
N GLN A 62 -0.24 4.25 -15.73
CA GLN A 62 -1.11 4.92 -16.69
C GLN A 62 -2.58 4.69 -16.34
N ASP A 63 -2.93 3.46 -15.95
CA ASP A 63 -4.29 3.11 -15.57
C ASP A 63 -4.34 2.03 -14.48
N VAL A 64 -5.55 1.56 -14.15
CA VAL A 64 -5.76 0.59 -13.07
C VAL A 64 -5.20 -0.80 -13.40
N SER A 65 -5.03 -1.13 -14.69
CA SER A 65 -4.48 -2.41 -15.14
C SER A 65 -3.00 -2.55 -14.75
N ASP A 66 -2.25 -1.43 -14.70
CA ASP A 66 -0.87 -1.43 -14.19
C ASP A 66 -0.81 -1.81 -12.71
N LEU A 67 -1.80 -1.35 -11.92
CA LEU A 67 -1.94 -1.75 -10.52
C LEU A 67 -2.29 -3.23 -10.41
N ASP A 68 -3.19 -3.74 -11.25
CA ASP A 68 -3.50 -5.18 -11.32
C ASP A 68 -2.26 -6.02 -11.61
N ALA A 69 -1.51 -5.64 -12.64
CA ALA A 69 -0.27 -6.32 -13.04
C ALA A 69 0.78 -6.27 -11.92
N TRP A 70 0.95 -5.13 -11.26
CA TRP A 70 1.87 -4.98 -10.13
C TRP A 70 1.46 -5.84 -8.94
N LEU A 71 0.15 -5.99 -8.69
CA LEU A 71 -0.40 -6.88 -7.66
C LEU A 71 -0.35 -8.37 -8.03
N GLY A 72 0.07 -8.70 -9.25
CA GLY A 72 0.16 -10.06 -9.78
C GLY A 72 -1.20 -10.65 -10.19
N TYR A 73 -2.22 -9.82 -10.42
CA TYR A 73 -3.46 -10.27 -11.04
C TYR A 73 -3.25 -10.46 -12.56
N PRO A 74 -3.84 -11.50 -13.16
CA PRO A 74 -3.79 -11.68 -14.60
C PRO A 74 -4.56 -10.55 -15.29
N GLU A 75 -4.09 -10.09 -16.45
CA GLU A 75 -4.88 -9.18 -17.29
C GLU A 75 -6.21 -9.85 -17.64
N GLU A 76 -7.33 -9.25 -17.22
CA GLU A 76 -8.65 -9.69 -17.68
C GLU A 76 -8.74 -9.42 -19.19
N SER A 77 -8.86 -10.50 -19.97
CA SER A 77 -9.00 -10.48 -21.43
C SER A 77 -10.38 -10.05 -21.90
#